data_AF-K1U220-F1
#
_entry.id   AF-K1U220-F1
#
_cell.length_a   1.000
_cell.length_b   1.000
_cell.length_c   1.000
_cell.angle_alpha   90.00
_cell.angle_beta   90.00
_cell.angle_gamma   90.00
#
_symmetry.space_group_name_H-M   'P 1'
#
loop_
_entity.id
_entity.type
_entity.pdbx_description
1 polymer ?
#
loop_
_entity_poly.entity_id
_entity_poly.type
_entity_poly.pdbx_seq_one_letter_code
_entity_poly.pdbx_strand_id
1 'polypeptide(L)'
;MFHPLKLITGSYFSGNDLMQDYCIIDQDAAWQLFGSNDVVGMTVYIGNVPHIVTGVVQRPDSRMDKAAGLNSTVVYVSYETLSAYGTNNGINHYEIVMPNPVDEFAYSKVKEGIGIDEKNVEIVENSRRYSLPNRIKTILAFGTRSMNGKAIIYPYWENLARGYEDIIALLTVFMLLLSLYPVVTVIWCFVHWWRHKGWTLKDVWHTGKDQAERAVERRREKKHSHKRGMSWRNWNGSWRKTLMLTVNSPG
;
A
#
# COMPACT_ATOMS: atom_id res chain seq x y z
N MET A 1 -0.93 10.43 5.63
CA MET A 1 -0.24 11.55 4.94
C MET A 1 -0.32 12.76 5.86
N PHE A 2 0.83 13.26 6.30
CA PHE A 2 1.00 14.54 6.99
C PHE A 2 1.18 15.62 5.91
N HIS A 3 0.74 16.87 6.12
CA HIS A 3 0.92 17.93 5.11
C HIS A 3 2.42 18.29 5.01
N PRO A 4 3.14 17.84 3.97
CA PRO A 4 4.57 18.03 3.92
C PRO A 4 4.88 19.37 3.26
N LEU A 5 5.33 20.34 4.06
CA LEU A 5 5.82 21.61 3.54
C LEU A 5 7.21 21.39 2.94
N LYS A 6 7.36 21.57 1.63
CA LYS A 6 8.66 21.41 0.97
C LYS A 6 9.44 22.72 1.04
N LEU A 7 10.62 22.68 1.63
CA LEU A 7 11.50 23.84 1.72
C LEU A 7 12.18 24.12 0.37
N ILE A 8 12.24 25.39 -0.02
CA ILE A 8 13.02 25.89 -1.16
C ILE A 8 14.38 26.39 -0.65
N THR A 9 14.34 27.26 0.36
CA THR A 9 15.53 27.91 0.94
C THR A 9 15.38 27.99 2.46
N GLY A 10 16.49 27.92 3.21
CA GLY A 10 16.53 28.16 4.65
C GLY A 10 16.37 26.92 5.52
N SER A 11 15.63 27.04 6.62
CA SER A 11 15.34 25.94 7.56
C SER A 11 13.90 25.98 8.08
N TYR A 12 13.42 24.84 8.60
CA TYR A 12 12.17 24.79 9.37
C TYR A 12 12.39 25.33 10.79
N PHE A 13 11.29 25.58 11.49
CA PHE A 13 11.33 25.83 12.94
C PHE A 13 11.95 24.65 13.69
N SER A 14 12.80 24.96 14.65
CA SER A 14 13.40 24.02 15.58
C SER A 14 12.86 24.27 16.98
N GLY A 15 12.63 23.20 17.75
CA GLY A 15 12.25 23.32 19.16
C GLY A 15 13.32 23.96 20.06
N ASN A 16 14.53 24.15 19.53
CA ASN A 16 15.64 24.83 20.20
C ASN A 16 15.69 26.34 19.86
N ASP A 17 14.81 26.83 18.99
CA ASP A 17 14.79 28.24 18.62
C ASP A 17 14.22 29.05 19.78
N LEU A 18 15.10 29.79 20.45
CA LEU A 18 14.74 30.65 21.59
C LEU A 18 13.90 31.86 21.16
N MET A 19 14.06 32.30 19.90
CA MET A 19 13.38 33.48 19.37
C MET A 19 12.08 33.08 18.66
N GLN A 20 10.98 33.70 19.08
CA GLN A 20 9.64 33.50 18.50
C GLN A 20 9.36 34.44 17.31
N ASP A 21 10.31 35.33 17.00
CA ASP A 21 10.22 36.33 15.92
C ASP A 21 10.58 35.75 14.54
N TYR A 22 10.79 34.43 14.46
CA TYR A 22 11.04 33.77 13.18
C TYR A 22 9.73 33.51 12.43
N CYS A 23 9.78 33.68 11.11
CA CYS A 23 8.68 33.32 10.23
C CYS A 23 9.18 32.53 9.02
N ILE A 24 8.33 31.62 8.54
CA ILE A 24 8.53 30.93 7.28
C ILE A 24 7.46 31.45 6.32
N ILE A 25 7.88 31.93 5.15
CA ILE A 25 6.96 32.49 4.15
C ILE A 25 6.81 31.52 2.97
N ASP A 26 5.69 31.60 2.28
CA ASP A 26 5.54 30.86 1.02
C ASP A 26 6.29 31.54 -0.14
N GLN A 27 6.48 30.78 -1.21
CA GLN A 27 7.15 31.23 -2.42
C GLN A 27 6.52 32.51 -2.99
N ASP A 28 5.19 32.61 -2.99
CA ASP A 28 4.47 33.75 -3.54
C ASP A 28 4.68 35.01 -2.69
N ALA A 29 4.67 34.91 -1.36
CA ALA A 29 4.99 36.00 -0.45
C ALA A 29 6.44 36.47 -0.62
N ALA A 30 7.39 35.54 -0.80
CA ALA A 30 8.78 35.88 -1.05
C ALA A 30 8.93 36.71 -2.34
N TRP A 31 8.27 36.30 -3.42
CA TRP A 31 8.22 37.06 -4.67
C TRP A 31 7.51 38.40 -4.55
N GLN A 32 6.38 38.47 -3.84
CA GLN A 32 5.62 39.71 -3.68
C GLN A 32 6.34 40.75 -2.82
N LEU A 33 7.03 40.32 -1.76
CA LEU A 33 7.69 41.21 -0.80
C LEU A 33 9.11 41.61 -1.24
N PHE A 34 9.85 40.68 -1.85
CA PHE A 34 11.28 40.84 -2.10
C PHE A 34 11.70 40.57 -3.55
N GLY A 35 10.83 40.00 -4.38
CA GLY A 35 11.15 39.67 -5.77
C GLY A 35 12.14 38.50 -5.93
N SER A 36 12.34 37.68 -4.90
CA SER A 36 13.27 36.54 -4.90
C SER A 36 12.82 35.45 -3.91
N ASN A 37 13.27 34.22 -4.15
CA ASN A 37 13.13 33.10 -3.20
C ASN A 37 14.30 32.98 -2.21
N ASP A 38 15.39 33.72 -2.46
CA ASP A 38 16.57 33.75 -1.58
C ASP A 38 16.49 34.99 -0.67
N VAL A 39 15.66 34.86 0.37
CA VAL A 39 15.27 35.96 1.26
C VAL A 39 15.44 35.59 2.73
N VAL A 40 16.18 34.51 3.00
CA VAL A 40 16.46 34.04 4.35
C VAL A 40 17.35 35.07 5.06
N GLY A 41 16.98 35.43 6.29
CA GLY A 41 17.62 36.50 7.06
C GLY A 41 17.05 37.89 6.79
N MET A 42 16.15 38.06 5.82
CA MET A 42 15.44 39.32 5.60
C MET A 42 14.33 39.53 6.64
N THR A 43 13.98 40.78 6.90
CA THR A 43 12.94 41.15 7.87
C THR A 43 11.61 41.43 7.16
N VAL A 44 10.53 40.83 7.66
CA VAL A 44 9.14 41.18 7.34
C VAL A 44 8.47 41.80 8.56
N TYR A 45 7.53 42.71 8.35
CA TYR A 45 6.78 43.32 9.45
C TYR A 45 5.38 42.72 9.53
N ILE A 46 5.07 42.09 10.67
CA ILE A 46 3.74 41.57 10.99
C ILE A 46 3.20 42.42 12.12
N GLY A 47 2.12 43.17 11.89
CA GLY A 47 1.57 44.08 12.89
C GLY A 47 2.56 45.14 13.39
N ASN A 48 3.41 45.68 12.51
CA ASN A 48 4.52 46.59 12.81
C ASN A 48 5.66 46.00 13.65
N VAL A 49 5.68 44.70 13.90
CA VAL A 49 6.76 44.01 14.63
C VAL A 49 7.68 43.28 13.66
N PRO A 50 9.01 43.48 13.74
CA PRO A 50 9.95 42.85 12.84
C PRO A 50 10.05 41.35 13.12
N HIS A 51 9.88 40.54 12.08
CA HIS A 51 10.07 39.10 12.08
C HIS A 51 11.12 38.73 11.04
N ILE A 52 11.98 37.77 11.35
CA ILE A 52 13.07 37.33 10.47
C ILE A 52 12.62 36.12 9.68
N VAL A 53 12.80 36.16 8.35
CA VAL A 53 12.50 35.04 7.47
C VAL A 53 13.56 33.94 7.66
N THR A 54 13.17 32.77 8.16
CA THR A 54 14.07 31.61 8.35
C THR A 54 14.03 30.64 7.20
N GLY A 55 12.92 30.62 6.46
CA GLY A 55 12.73 29.70 5.35
C GLY A 55 11.68 30.17 4.37
N VAL A 56 11.81 29.68 3.14
CA VAL A 56 10.82 29.84 2.08
C VAL A 56 10.31 28.45 1.70
N VAL A 57 9.01 28.23 1.77
CA VAL A 57 8.37 26.97 1.39
C VAL A 57 7.73 27.05 0.02
N GLN A 58 7.77 25.91 -0.68
CA GLN A 58 7.12 25.77 -1.97
C GLN A 58 5.60 25.85 -1.80
N ARG A 59 4.99 26.76 -2.56
CA ARG A 59 3.53 26.88 -2.63
C ARG A 59 2.98 25.91 -3.68
N PRO A 60 2.03 25.03 -3.34
CA PRO A 60 1.25 24.29 -4.32
C PRO A 60 0.40 25.24 -5.18
N ASP A 61 0.44 25.09 -6.50
CA ASP A 61 -0.27 25.97 -7.44
C ASP A 61 -1.25 25.20 -8.36
N SER A 62 -1.80 24.07 -7.90
CA SER A 62 -2.82 23.38 -8.70
C SER A 62 -4.19 24.05 -8.59
N ARG A 63 -5.05 23.81 -9.59
CA ARG A 63 -6.45 24.26 -9.57
C ARG A 63 -7.19 23.76 -8.33
N MET A 64 -6.86 22.54 -7.87
CA MET A 64 -7.49 21.96 -6.68
C MET A 64 -7.01 22.62 -5.40
N ASP A 65 -5.75 23.05 -5.31
CA ASP A 65 -5.22 23.75 -4.14
C ASP A 65 -5.96 25.08 -3.93
N LYS A 66 -6.14 25.86 -5.01
CA LYS A 66 -6.93 27.11 -4.99
C LYS A 66 -8.38 26.85 -4.60
N ALA A 67 -9.02 25.86 -5.22
CA ALA A 67 -10.39 25.47 -4.89
C ALA A 67 -10.57 25.00 -3.45
N ALA A 68 -9.53 24.41 -2.84
CA ALA A 68 -9.53 23.94 -1.46
C ALA A 68 -9.33 25.07 -0.42
N GLY A 69 -8.98 26.28 -0.86
CA GLY A 69 -8.85 27.47 -0.01
C GLY A 69 -7.48 28.15 -0.03
N LEU A 70 -6.50 27.63 -0.79
CA LEU A 70 -5.15 28.22 -0.88
C LEU A 70 -5.11 29.40 -1.89
N ASN A 71 -5.89 30.45 -1.61
CA ASN A 71 -6.07 31.59 -2.53
C ASN A 71 -5.19 32.81 -2.21
N SER A 72 -4.69 32.91 -0.99
CA SER A 72 -3.84 34.01 -0.52
C SER A 72 -2.46 33.50 -0.11
N THR A 73 -1.47 34.40 -0.05
CA THR A 73 -0.15 34.12 0.53
C THR A 73 -0.26 33.60 1.95
N VAL A 74 0.61 32.66 2.32
CA VAL A 74 0.64 32.02 3.64
C VAL A 74 1.97 32.31 4.31
N VAL A 75 1.89 32.68 5.59
CA VAL A 75 3.04 32.85 6.46
C VAL A 75 2.85 31.96 7.69
N TYR A 76 3.88 31.21 8.03
CA TYR A 76 3.94 30.38 9.23
C TYR A 76 4.73 31.13 10.29
N VAL A 77 4.13 31.27 11.47
CA VAL A 77 4.68 31.97 12.63
C VAL A 77 4.43 31.14 13.89
N SER A 78 5.10 31.51 14.98
CA SER A 78 4.76 30.98 16.30
C SER A 78 3.32 31.29 16.67
N TYR A 79 2.72 30.44 17.51
CA TYR A 79 1.38 30.68 18.03
C TYR A 79 1.30 31.97 18.84
N GLU A 80 2.37 32.33 19.55
CA GLU A 80 2.48 33.57 20.31
C GLU A 80 2.36 34.80 19.40
N THR A 81 3.12 34.83 18.29
CA THR A 81 3.02 35.88 17.26
C THR A 81 1.62 35.97 16.68
N LEU A 82 1.02 34.82 16.32
CA LEU A 82 -0.35 34.79 15.78
C LEU A 82 -1.38 35.30 16.80
N SER A 83 -1.18 35.01 18.09
CA SER A 83 -2.06 35.47 19.15
C SER A 83 -1.88 36.93 19.54
N ALA A 84 -0.68 37.48 19.35
CA ALA A 84 -0.40 38.88 19.65
C ALA A 84 -0.84 39.82 18.52
N TYR A 85 -0.62 39.44 17.26
CA TYR A 85 -0.74 40.35 16.12
C TYR A 85 -1.77 39.92 15.05
N GLY A 86 -2.30 38.71 15.16
CA GLY A 86 -3.27 38.16 14.22
C GLY A 86 -4.69 38.08 14.79
N THR A 87 -5.63 37.67 13.95
CA THR A 87 -6.95 37.22 14.38
C THR A 87 -6.92 35.70 14.54
N ASN A 88 -7.14 35.21 15.76
CA ASN A 88 -7.27 33.79 16.03
C ASN A 88 -8.58 33.51 16.78
N ASN A 89 -9.14 32.33 16.57
CA ASN A 89 -10.28 31.80 17.32
C ASN A 89 -9.81 30.63 18.21
N GLY A 90 -8.57 30.70 18.72
CA GLY A 90 -7.87 29.57 19.31
C GLY A 90 -7.24 28.64 18.27
N ILE A 91 -6.93 27.41 18.69
CA ILE A 91 -6.32 26.38 17.84
C ILE A 91 -7.41 25.66 17.07
N ASN A 92 -7.39 25.81 15.74
CA ASN A 92 -8.44 25.27 14.86
C ASN A 92 -8.25 23.79 14.51
N HIS A 93 -7.01 23.32 14.40
CA HIS A 93 -6.68 21.96 13.97
C HIS A 93 -5.39 21.48 14.63
N TYR A 94 -5.33 20.17 14.89
CA TYR A 94 -4.15 19.49 15.40
C TYR A 94 -3.74 18.39 14.43
N GLU A 95 -2.45 18.30 14.15
CA GLU A 95 -1.87 17.18 13.41
C GLU A 95 -1.00 16.36 14.35
N ILE A 96 -1.33 15.07 14.49
CA ILE A 96 -0.65 14.17 15.41
C ILE A 96 0.01 13.06 14.60
N VAL A 97 1.32 12.91 14.78
CA VAL A 97 2.09 11.79 14.23
C VAL A 97 2.39 10.83 15.38
N MET A 98 1.77 9.65 15.35
CA MET A 98 1.91 8.64 16.39
C MET A 98 2.18 7.26 15.77
N PRO A 99 3.08 6.45 16.33
CA PRO A 99 3.24 5.07 15.90
C PRO A 99 1.97 4.27 16.15
N ASN A 100 1.57 3.45 15.17
CA ASN A 100 0.36 2.64 15.23
C ASN A 100 0.74 1.14 15.23
N PRO A 101 0.98 0.53 16.41
CA PRO A 101 1.43 -0.87 16.49
C PRO A 101 0.33 -1.88 16.11
N VAL A 102 -0.93 -1.52 16.32
CA VAL A 102 -2.11 -2.28 15.90
C VAL A 102 -3.12 -1.34 15.24
N ASP A 103 -3.96 -1.87 14.36
CA ASP A 103 -5.00 -1.08 13.67
C ASP A 103 -5.83 -0.27 14.68
N GLU A 104 -6.15 0.98 14.33
CA GLU A 104 -6.98 1.92 15.11
C GLU A 104 -6.45 2.31 16.52
N PHE A 105 -5.23 1.90 16.91
CA PHE A 105 -4.68 2.21 18.24
C PHE A 105 -4.49 3.71 18.46
N ALA A 106 -3.78 4.37 17.55
CA ALA A 106 -3.52 5.82 17.65
C ALA A 106 -4.83 6.62 17.63
N TYR A 107 -5.77 6.25 16.75
CA TYR A 107 -7.07 6.89 16.66
C TYR A 107 -7.86 6.77 17.98
N SER A 108 -7.94 5.55 18.53
CA SER A 108 -8.67 5.29 19.76
C SER A 108 -8.06 6.04 20.94
N LYS A 109 -6.72 6.11 21.03
CA LYS A 109 -6.03 6.84 22.09
C LYS A 109 -6.26 8.35 22.02
N VAL A 110 -6.22 8.93 20.83
CA VAL A 110 -6.53 10.36 20.63
C VAL A 110 -8.00 10.63 20.96
N LYS A 111 -8.91 9.74 20.54
CA LYS A 111 -10.34 9.85 20.85
C LYS A 111 -10.63 9.81 22.36
N GLU A 112 -10.01 8.86 23.06
CA GLU A 112 -10.10 8.74 24.53
C GLU A 112 -9.53 9.98 25.23
N GLY A 113 -8.37 10.48 24.78
CA GLY A 113 -7.66 11.58 25.42
C GLY A 113 -8.32 12.95 25.22
N ILE A 114 -8.98 13.18 24.09
CA ILE A 114 -9.66 14.46 23.82
C ILE A 114 -10.95 14.56 24.63
N GLY A 115 -11.72 13.47 24.79
CA GLY A 115 -12.89 13.46 25.67
C GLY A 115 -14.05 14.39 25.27
N ILE A 116 -14.15 14.82 24.01
CA ILE A 116 -15.12 15.83 23.54
C ILE A 116 -16.26 15.21 22.70
N ASP A 117 -17.43 15.84 22.81
CA ASP A 117 -18.64 15.62 21.99
C ASP A 117 -18.33 15.62 20.48
N GLU A 118 -18.66 14.53 19.79
CA GLU A 118 -18.31 14.24 18.37
C GLU A 118 -18.87 15.27 17.36
N LYS A 119 -19.74 16.18 17.85
CA LYS A 119 -20.33 17.28 17.07
C LYS A 119 -19.36 18.44 16.82
N ASN A 120 -18.44 18.69 17.75
CA ASN A 120 -17.53 19.85 17.68
C ASN A 120 -16.12 19.48 17.23
N VAL A 121 -15.73 18.21 17.36
CA VAL A 121 -14.40 17.73 17.00
C VAL A 121 -14.51 16.60 16.00
N GLU A 122 -13.77 16.70 14.90
CA GLU A 122 -13.63 15.62 13.94
C GLU A 122 -12.21 15.07 13.98
N ILE A 123 -12.10 13.80 14.36
CA ILE A 123 -10.85 13.07 14.35
C ILE A 123 -10.78 12.31 13.04
N VAL A 124 -9.72 12.54 12.28
CA VAL A 124 -9.54 11.91 10.96
C VAL A 124 -8.22 11.15 10.92
N GLU A 125 -8.29 9.87 10.55
CA GLU A 125 -7.11 9.02 10.39
C GLU A 125 -6.66 8.97 8.93
N ASN A 126 -5.47 9.50 8.65
CA ASN A 126 -4.94 9.57 7.29
C ASN A 126 -4.20 8.30 6.82
N SER A 127 -3.96 7.32 7.69
CA SER A 127 -3.14 6.14 7.37
C SER A 127 -3.82 5.19 6.38
N ARG A 128 -5.11 4.91 6.59
CA ARG A 128 -5.91 3.99 5.75
C ARG A 128 -6.86 4.71 4.80
N ARG A 129 -6.77 6.04 4.72
CA ARG A 129 -7.65 6.93 3.94
C ARG A 129 -7.95 6.37 2.54
N TYR A 130 -6.92 6.03 1.77
CA TYR A 130 -7.05 5.57 0.39
C TYR A 130 -7.12 4.04 0.23
N SER A 131 -7.29 3.27 1.31
CA SER A 131 -7.38 1.80 1.23
C SER A 131 -8.64 1.33 0.50
N LEU A 132 -8.59 0.15 -0.15
CA LEU A 132 -9.72 -0.41 -0.91
C LEU A 132 -11.06 -0.42 -0.13
N PRO A 133 -11.12 -0.89 1.13
CA PRO A 133 -12.36 -0.87 1.90
C PRO A 133 -12.91 0.54 2.12
N ASN A 134 -12.02 1.51 2.40
CA ASN A 134 -12.42 2.89 2.64
C ASN A 134 -12.88 3.58 1.35
N ARG A 135 -12.24 3.27 0.21
CA ARG A 135 -12.71 3.73 -1.11
C ARG A 135 -14.12 3.24 -1.42
N ILE A 136 -14.41 1.96 -1.16
CA ILE A 136 -15.76 1.41 -1.36
C ILE A 136 -16.77 2.08 -0.43
N LYS A 137 -16.43 2.30 0.85
CA LYS A 137 -17.27 3.07 1.78
C LYS A 137 -17.57 4.47 1.24
N THR A 138 -16.56 5.17 0.71
CA THR A 138 -16.73 6.49 0.10
C THR A 138 -17.67 6.46 -1.11
N ILE A 139 -17.55 5.44 -1.98
CA ILE A 139 -18.46 5.25 -3.12
C ILE A 139 -19.90 5.02 -2.64
N LEU A 140 -20.10 4.21 -1.61
CA LEU A 140 -21.44 3.93 -1.06
C LEU A 140 -22.05 5.14 -0.35
N ALA A 141 -21.22 6.05 0.17
CA ALA A 141 -21.65 7.31 0.81
C ALA A 141 -21.85 8.46 -0.19
N PHE A 142 -21.99 8.17 -1.48
CA PHE A 142 -22.25 9.17 -2.50
C PHE A 142 -23.57 9.92 -2.21
N GLY A 143 -23.50 11.25 -2.10
CA GLY A 143 -24.63 12.12 -1.79
C GLY A 143 -24.79 12.49 -0.31
N THR A 144 -24.45 11.60 0.63
CA THR A 144 -24.50 11.92 2.07
C THR A 144 -23.18 12.52 2.57
N ARG A 145 -22.07 12.21 1.91
CA ARG A 145 -20.72 12.72 2.26
C ARG A 145 -20.57 14.23 2.09
N SER A 146 -21.31 14.84 1.17
CA SER A 146 -21.32 16.30 0.95
C SER A 146 -22.24 17.05 1.92
N MET A 147 -23.07 16.33 2.68
CA MET A 147 -23.93 16.93 3.69
C MET A 147 -23.07 17.28 4.92
N ASN A 148 -22.76 18.57 5.08
CA ASN A 148 -22.05 19.03 6.27
C ASN A 148 -23.06 19.21 7.41
N GLY A 149 -23.15 18.22 8.29
CA GLY A 149 -23.95 18.29 9.52
C GLY A 149 -23.21 18.87 10.73
N LYS A 150 -21.93 19.25 10.57
CA LYS A 150 -21.06 19.73 11.64
C LYS A 150 -20.68 21.19 11.42
N ALA A 151 -20.54 21.94 12.51
CA ALA A 151 -20.05 23.32 12.48
C ALA A 151 -18.51 23.36 12.43
N ILE A 152 -17.90 22.59 11.52
CA ILE A 152 -16.44 22.45 11.41
C ILE A 152 -16.00 22.96 10.03
N ILE A 153 -14.95 23.79 10.04
CA ILE A 153 -14.28 24.27 8.83
C ILE A 153 -12.98 23.48 8.69
N TYR A 154 -12.84 22.74 7.59
CA TYR A 154 -11.62 22.00 7.31
C TYR A 154 -10.52 22.92 6.77
N PRO A 155 -9.25 22.67 7.13
CA PRO A 155 -8.12 23.34 6.50
C PRO A 155 -7.99 22.93 5.03
N TYR A 156 -7.29 23.74 4.23
CA TYR A 156 -7.24 23.53 2.78
C TYR A 156 -6.65 22.16 2.39
N TRP A 157 -5.65 21.65 3.10
CA TRP A 157 -5.05 20.36 2.79
C TRP A 157 -6.00 19.18 3.07
N GLU A 158 -6.90 19.32 4.05
CA GLU A 158 -7.92 18.32 4.33
C GLU A 158 -9.03 18.36 3.26
N ASN A 159 -9.47 19.55 2.86
CA ASN A 159 -10.37 19.72 1.71
C ASN A 159 -9.78 19.11 0.43
N LEU A 160 -8.48 19.35 0.20
CA LEU A 160 -7.75 18.79 -0.93
C LEU A 160 -7.74 17.25 -0.87
N ALA A 161 -7.43 16.67 0.29
CA ALA A 161 -7.39 15.23 0.46
C ALA A 161 -8.77 14.57 0.27
N ARG A 162 -9.84 15.21 0.76
CA ARG A 162 -11.24 14.78 0.52
C ARG A 162 -11.59 14.84 -0.97
N GLY A 163 -11.15 15.87 -1.68
CA GLY A 163 -11.31 15.98 -3.13
C GLY A 163 -10.58 14.86 -3.89
N TYR A 164 -9.36 14.52 -3.48
CA TYR A 164 -8.65 13.37 -4.06
C TYR A 164 -9.32 12.02 -3.75
N GLU A 165 -9.90 11.85 -2.56
CA GLU A 165 -10.69 10.65 -2.25
C GLU A 165 -11.85 10.48 -3.24
N ASP A 166 -12.55 11.56 -3.58
CA ASP A 166 -13.69 11.52 -4.51
C ASP A 166 -13.22 11.20 -5.94
N ILE A 167 -12.10 11.78 -6.39
CA ILE A 167 -11.49 11.46 -7.69
C ILE A 167 -11.09 9.99 -7.75
N ILE A 168 -10.40 9.48 -6.72
CA ILE A 168 -9.94 8.09 -6.68
C ILE A 168 -11.13 7.13 -6.55
N ALA A 169 -12.18 7.50 -5.81
CA ALA A 169 -13.42 6.73 -5.72
C ALA A 169 -14.08 6.59 -7.10
N LEU A 170 -14.20 7.68 -7.85
CA LEU A 170 -14.73 7.68 -9.22
C LEU A 170 -13.84 6.85 -10.18
N LEU A 171 -12.51 6.97 -10.09
CA LEU A 171 -11.59 6.12 -10.84
C LEU A 171 -11.75 4.64 -10.49
N THR A 172 -12.02 4.32 -9.22
CA THR A 172 -12.27 2.94 -8.77
C THR A 172 -13.56 2.39 -9.39
N VAL A 173 -14.61 3.20 -9.52
CA VAL A 173 -15.84 2.78 -10.23
C VAL A 173 -15.55 2.46 -11.69
N PHE A 174 -14.81 3.32 -12.40
CA PHE A 174 -14.41 3.03 -13.78
C PHE A 174 -13.53 1.79 -13.89
N MET A 175 -12.61 1.59 -12.94
CA MET A 175 -11.78 0.38 -12.88
C MET A 175 -12.61 -0.89 -12.70
N LEU A 176 -13.64 -0.86 -11.84
CA LEU A 176 -14.56 -1.99 -11.64
C LEU A 176 -15.39 -2.27 -12.91
N LEU A 177 -15.87 -1.22 -13.59
CA LEU A 177 -16.61 -1.35 -14.84
C LEU A 177 -15.74 -1.96 -15.96
N LEU A 178 -14.51 -1.46 -16.13
CA LEU A 178 -13.57 -1.98 -17.13
C LEU A 178 -13.09 -3.39 -16.78
N SER A 179 -12.94 -3.71 -15.49
CA SER A 179 -12.58 -5.06 -15.02
C SER A 179 -13.69 -6.09 -15.28
N LEU A 180 -14.92 -5.68 -15.59
CA LEU A 180 -16.01 -6.61 -15.88
C LEU A 180 -15.77 -7.37 -17.19
N TYR A 181 -15.15 -6.75 -18.19
CA TYR A 181 -14.82 -7.38 -19.47
C TYR A 181 -13.87 -8.59 -19.33
N PRO A 182 -12.67 -8.48 -18.73
CA PRO A 182 -11.78 -9.62 -18.57
C PRO A 182 -12.36 -10.71 -17.66
N VAL A 183 -13.21 -10.34 -16.68
CA VAL A 183 -13.90 -11.32 -15.84
C VAL A 183 -14.87 -12.15 -16.66
N VAL A 184 -15.67 -11.51 -17.52
CA VAL A 184 -16.61 -12.21 -18.42
C VAL A 184 -15.86 -13.11 -19.41
N THR A 185 -14.74 -12.65 -19.98
CA THR A 185 -13.96 -13.48 -20.91
C THR A 185 -13.31 -14.67 -20.20
N VAL A 186 -12.80 -14.51 -18.98
CA VAL A 186 -12.27 -15.62 -18.16
C VAL A 186 -13.36 -16.64 -17.83
N ILE A 187 -14.55 -16.18 -17.44
CA ILE A 187 -15.70 -17.07 -17.18
C ILE A 187 -16.09 -17.81 -18.46
N TRP A 188 -16.17 -17.11 -19.59
CA TRP A 188 -16.48 -17.73 -20.89
C TRP A 188 -15.43 -18.78 -21.29
N CYS A 189 -14.14 -18.44 -21.18
CA CYS A 189 -13.04 -19.38 -21.42
C CYS A 189 -13.10 -20.59 -20.47
N PHE A 190 -13.43 -20.37 -19.20
CA PHE A 190 -13.58 -21.44 -18.21
C PHE A 190 -14.76 -22.36 -18.55
N VAL A 191 -15.92 -21.80 -18.92
CA VAL A 191 -17.11 -22.58 -19.34
C VAL A 191 -16.83 -23.33 -20.65
N HIS A 192 -16.20 -22.67 -21.63
CA HIS A 192 -15.80 -23.28 -22.89
C HIS A 192 -14.83 -24.43 -22.65
N TRP A 193 -13.77 -24.20 -21.85
CA TRP A 193 -12.82 -25.24 -21.45
C TRP A 193 -13.49 -26.39 -20.68
N TRP A 194 -14.45 -26.09 -19.79
CA TRP A 194 -15.19 -27.09 -19.04
C TRP A 194 -16.11 -27.94 -19.93
N ARG A 195 -16.77 -27.34 -20.94
CA ARG A 195 -17.60 -28.06 -21.91
C ARG A 195 -16.80 -28.85 -22.94
N HIS A 196 -15.64 -28.35 -23.35
CA HIS A 196 -14.74 -29.02 -24.29
C HIS A 196 -13.66 -29.87 -23.61
N LYS A 197 -13.79 -30.10 -22.30
CA LYS A 197 -12.97 -31.06 -21.57
C LYS A 197 -13.36 -32.47 -22.03
N GLY A 198 -12.73 -32.94 -23.09
CA GLY A 198 -12.84 -34.33 -23.58
C GLY A 198 -12.14 -35.36 -22.67
N TRP A 199 -11.84 -34.99 -21.43
CA TRP A 199 -11.14 -35.83 -20.45
C TRP A 199 -12.06 -36.00 -19.25
N THR A 200 -12.69 -37.16 -19.19
CA THR A 200 -13.44 -37.60 -18.02
C THR A 200 -12.42 -37.82 -16.90
N LEU A 201 -12.68 -37.39 -15.66
CA LEU A 201 -11.83 -37.74 -14.50
C LEU A 201 -11.57 -39.25 -14.41
N LYS A 202 -12.52 -40.05 -14.92
CA LYS A 202 -12.39 -41.49 -15.12
C LYS A 202 -11.29 -41.85 -16.12
N ASP A 203 -11.17 -41.16 -17.26
CA ASP A 203 -10.13 -41.44 -18.27
C ASP A 203 -8.73 -41.14 -17.74
N VAL A 204 -8.56 -40.05 -16.96
CA VAL A 204 -7.29 -39.74 -16.30
C VAL A 204 -6.94 -40.78 -15.24
N TRP A 205 -7.94 -41.23 -14.46
CA TRP A 205 -7.78 -42.30 -13.48
C TRP A 205 -7.42 -43.63 -14.13
N HIS A 206 -8.08 -44.00 -15.24
CA HIS A 206 -7.78 -45.21 -16.00
C HIS A 206 -6.40 -45.13 -16.65
N THR A 207 -6.03 -43.98 -17.21
CA THR A 207 -4.69 -43.78 -17.77
C THR A 207 -3.60 -43.90 -16.69
N GLY A 208 -3.84 -43.36 -15.50
CA GLY A 208 -2.94 -43.51 -14.35
C GLY A 208 -2.85 -44.95 -13.83
N LYS A 209 -3.98 -45.65 -13.76
CA LYS A 209 -4.05 -47.08 -13.37
C LYS A 209 -3.31 -47.96 -14.37
N ASP A 210 -3.53 -47.75 -15.67
CA ASP A 210 -2.83 -48.45 -16.76
C ASP A 210 -1.32 -48.21 -16.70
N GLN A 211 -0.90 -46.98 -16.41
CA GLN A 211 0.52 -46.65 -16.30
C GLN A 211 1.17 -47.32 -15.07
N ALA A 212 0.43 -47.41 -13.96
CA ALA A 212 0.85 -48.14 -12.77
C ALA A 212 0.91 -49.66 -13.00
N GLU A 213 -0.09 -50.25 -13.64
CA GLU A 213 -0.12 -51.67 -13.99
C GLU A 213 1.04 -52.03 -14.94
N ARG A 214 1.28 -51.25 -15.98
CA ARG A 214 2.44 -51.42 -16.88
C ARG A 214 3.78 -51.25 -16.18
N ALA A 215 3.87 -50.45 -15.12
CA ALA A 215 5.08 -50.32 -14.31
C ALA A 215 5.29 -51.56 -13.40
N VAL A 216 4.20 -52.12 -12.86
CA VAL A 216 4.22 -53.35 -12.06
C VAL A 216 4.59 -54.56 -12.92
N GLU A 217 4.03 -54.69 -14.12
CA GLU A 217 4.36 -55.75 -15.08
C GLU A 217 5.84 -55.71 -15.46
N ARG A 218 6.39 -54.53 -15.80
CA ARG A 218 7.83 -54.36 -16.06
C ARG A 218 8.71 -54.77 -14.87
N ARG A 219 8.24 -54.60 -13.63
CA ARG A 219 8.94 -55.11 -12.42
C ARG A 219 8.83 -56.62 -12.29
N ARG A 220 7.69 -57.22 -12.63
CA ARG A 220 7.48 -58.68 -12.62
C ARG A 220 8.31 -59.38 -13.70
N GLU A 221 8.36 -58.84 -14.91
CA GLU A 221 9.20 -59.35 -16.01
C GLU A 221 10.69 -59.34 -15.64
N LYS A 222 11.18 -58.25 -15.04
CA LYS A 222 12.57 -58.18 -14.53
C LYS A 222 12.84 -59.26 -13.47
N LYS A 223 11.89 -59.55 -12.57
CA LYS A 223 12.01 -60.65 -11.60
C LYS A 223 11.99 -62.04 -12.26
N HIS A 224 11.12 -62.27 -13.25
CA HIS A 224 11.05 -63.55 -13.97
C HIS A 224 12.29 -63.79 -14.83
N SER A 225 12.79 -62.77 -15.54
CA SER A 225 14.07 -62.77 -16.26
C SER A 225 15.22 -63.11 -15.31
N HIS A 226 15.30 -62.44 -14.16
CA HIS A 226 16.32 -62.69 -13.16
C HIS A 226 16.26 -64.12 -12.57
N LYS A 227 15.06 -64.65 -12.29
CA LYS A 227 14.87 -66.05 -11.85
C LYS A 227 15.26 -67.06 -12.93
N ARG A 228 14.91 -66.85 -14.20
CA ARG A 228 15.35 -67.73 -15.30
C ARG A 228 16.87 -67.69 -15.47
N GLY A 229 17.48 -66.50 -15.38
CA GLY A 229 18.94 -66.35 -15.40
C GLY A 229 19.64 -67.03 -14.22
N MET A 230 19.08 -66.95 -13.01
CA MET A 230 19.56 -67.70 -11.84
C MET A 230 19.37 -69.21 -12.00
N SER A 231 18.24 -69.66 -12.54
CA SER A 231 17.99 -71.09 -12.82
C SER A 231 18.98 -71.64 -13.83
N TRP A 232 19.27 -70.91 -14.91
CA TRP A 232 20.30 -71.27 -15.89
C TRP A 232 21.70 -71.30 -15.27
N ARG A 233 22.04 -70.32 -14.41
CA ARG A 233 23.32 -70.32 -13.68
C ARG A 233 23.45 -71.49 -12.70
N ASN A 234 22.39 -71.85 -11.97
CA ASN A 234 22.40 -72.99 -11.05
C ASN A 234 22.47 -74.33 -11.80
N TRP A 235 21.77 -74.46 -12.93
CA TRP A 235 21.85 -75.66 -13.76
C TRP A 235 23.28 -75.85 -14.31
N ASN A 236 23.93 -74.79 -14.80
CA ASN A 236 25.34 -74.86 -15.24
C ASN A 236 26.35 -75.04 -14.10
N GLY A 237 26.03 -74.64 -12.88
CA GLY A 237 26.86 -74.86 -11.69
C GLY A 237 26.83 -76.32 -11.19
N SER A 238 25.69 -76.99 -11.36
CA SER A 238 25.49 -78.38 -10.93
C SER A 238 26.28 -79.40 -11.77
N TRP A 239 26.50 -79.13 -13.06
CA TRP A 239 27.28 -80.03 -13.94
C TRP A 239 28.80 -79.81 -13.87
N ARG A 240 29.28 -78.75 -13.18
CA ARG A 240 30.72 -78.44 -13.08
C ARG A 240 31.39 -78.93 -11.80
N LYS A 241 30.66 -79.58 -10.90
CA LYS A 241 31.20 -80.15 -9.65
C LYS A 241 30.83 -81.62 -9.48
N THR A 242 31.21 -82.50 -10.40
CA THR A 242 31.30 -83.94 -10.12
C THR A 242 32.25 -84.60 -11.13
N LEU A 243 33.36 -85.13 -10.61
CA LEU A 243 34.33 -86.05 -11.21
C LEU A 243 35.23 -85.56 -12.37
N MET A 244 36.38 -84.98 -12.00
CA MET A 244 37.67 -85.46 -12.52
C MET A 244 38.08 -86.66 -11.67
N LEU A 245 38.09 -87.86 -12.24
CA LEU A 245 38.87 -88.99 -11.73
C LEU A 245 39.87 -89.38 -12.83
N THR A 246 41.10 -88.95 -12.62
CA THR A 246 42.28 -89.41 -13.33
C THR A 246 42.64 -90.78 -12.75
N VAL A 247 42.65 -91.83 -13.57
CA VAL A 247 43.23 -93.12 -13.20
C VAL A 247 44.43 -93.38 -14.11
N ASN A 248 45.55 -93.58 -13.45
CA ASN A 248 46.89 -93.83 -13.98
C ASN A 248 47.13 -95.35 -14.10
N SER A 249 47.94 -95.72 -15.11
CA SER A 249 48.87 -96.87 -15.17
C SER A 249 48.31 -98.29 -15.38
N PRO A 250 49.15 -99.32 -15.65
CA PRO A 250 50.47 -99.39 -16.28
C PRO A 250 50.59 -100.53 -17.35
N GLY A 251 51.66 -100.57 -18.14
CA GLY A 251 52.03 -101.76 -18.96
C GLY A 251 52.44 -101.45 -20.38
#